data_AF-A0A7V9JUL5-F1
#
_entry.id   AF-A0A7V9JUL5-F1
#
_cell.length_a   1.000
_cell.length_b   1.000
_cell.length_c   1.000
_cell.angle_alpha   90.00
_cell.angle_beta   90.00
_cell.angle_gamma   90.00
#
_symmetry.space_group_name_H-M   'P 1'
#
loop_
_entity.id
_entity.type
_entity.pdbx_description
1 polymer ?
#
loop_
_entity_poly.entity_id
_entity_poly.type
_entity_poly.pdbx_seq_one_letter_code
_entity_poly.pdbx_strand_id
1 'polypeptide(L)'
;MPRHNVIQVIIPVLAVLLAGCGGDSRPTAAAGDGAKAVPGSYSDGGGLSRYYGEELHEKRIYVFGTKDMHNAFKATHTVDPTKSKSFIGEGPNRETVVVQAEKDQPAMTARLLESFKKRYALK
;
A
#
# COMPACT_ATOMS: atom_id res chain seq x y z
N MET A 1 67.83 9.58 40.00
CA MET A 1 67.51 8.17 39.72
C MET A 1 66.57 7.67 40.81
N PRO A 2 65.30 7.44 40.48
CA PRO A 2 64.72 6.13 40.79
C PRO A 2 63.81 5.63 39.66
N ARG A 3 64.01 4.37 39.25
CA ARG A 3 63.12 3.62 38.36
C ARG A 3 61.97 3.10 39.20
N HIS A 4 60.74 3.50 38.91
CA HIS A 4 59.54 2.87 39.46
C HIS A 4 58.76 2.19 38.35
N ASN A 5 58.76 0.86 38.46
CA ASN A 5 57.97 -0.12 37.73
C ASN A 5 56.48 0.26 37.78
N VAL A 6 55.86 0.46 36.63
CA VAL A 6 54.40 0.52 36.53
C VAL A 6 53.91 -0.92 36.34
N ILE A 7 53.35 -1.47 37.42
CA ILE A 7 52.70 -2.78 37.44
C ILE A 7 51.38 -2.66 36.69
N GLN A 8 51.32 -3.41 35.60
CA GLN A 8 50.19 -3.61 34.72
C GLN A 8 49.12 -4.44 35.46
N VAL A 9 47.96 -3.83 35.75
CA VAL A 9 46.77 -4.55 36.24
C VAL A 9 45.66 -4.44 35.21
N ILE A 10 45.19 -5.63 34.87
CA ILE A 10 44.26 -6.04 33.82
C ILE A 10 42.81 -5.77 34.27
N ILE A 11 41.98 -5.17 33.41
CA ILE A 11 40.53 -5.45 33.38
C ILE A 11 40.08 -5.45 31.91
N PRO A 12 39.75 -6.61 31.30
CA PRO A 12 39.05 -6.64 30.03
C PRO A 12 37.56 -6.45 30.32
N VAL A 13 37.02 -5.27 30.01
CA VAL A 13 35.57 -5.09 29.97
C VAL A 13 35.08 -5.74 28.68
N LEU A 14 34.71 -7.01 28.80
CA LEU A 14 33.95 -7.76 27.81
C LEU A 14 32.51 -7.22 27.82
N ALA A 15 32.23 -6.25 26.95
CA ALA A 15 30.87 -5.80 26.68
C ALA A 15 30.31 -6.59 25.48
N VAL A 16 29.64 -7.69 25.79
CA VAL A 16 28.70 -8.36 24.88
C VAL A 16 27.49 -7.44 24.72
N LEU A 17 27.28 -6.90 23.52
CA LEU A 17 25.98 -6.37 23.11
C LEU A 17 25.55 -7.09 21.84
N LEU A 18 24.87 -8.22 22.02
CA LEU A 18 23.90 -8.72 21.06
C LEU A 18 22.72 -7.75 21.04
N ALA A 19 22.63 -6.93 20.00
CA ALA A 19 21.39 -6.27 19.59
C ALA A 19 21.32 -6.27 18.05
N GLY A 20 21.43 -7.46 17.46
CA GLY A 20 21.06 -7.68 16.06
C GLY A 20 19.54 -7.87 15.98
N CYS A 21 18.79 -6.77 16.01
CA CYS A 21 17.37 -6.79 15.65
C CYS A 21 17.29 -6.91 14.13
N GLY A 22 17.28 -8.15 13.64
CA GLY A 22 16.82 -8.46 12.31
C GLY A 22 15.31 -8.26 12.24
N GLY A 23 14.85 -7.60 11.18
CA GLY A 23 13.42 -7.38 10.96
C GLY A 23 13.18 -6.27 9.96
N ASP A 24 13.33 -6.62 8.69
CA ASP A 24 12.73 -5.97 7.52
C ASP A 24 11.67 -4.91 7.83
N SER A 25 11.90 -3.73 7.26
CA SER A 25 10.95 -2.65 7.05
C SER A 25 9.67 -3.15 6.37
N ARG A 26 8.77 -3.74 7.15
CA ARG A 26 7.36 -3.75 6.81
C ARG A 26 6.89 -2.31 6.96
N PRO A 27 6.32 -1.66 5.93
CA PRO A 27 5.45 -0.54 6.20
C PRO A 27 4.31 -1.12 7.02
N THR A 28 4.41 -0.98 8.35
CA THR A 28 3.25 -1.03 9.22
C THR A 28 2.26 -0.09 8.57
N ALA A 29 1.14 -0.66 8.10
CA ALA A 29 -0.04 0.11 7.78
C ALA A 29 -0.43 0.84 9.06
N ALA A 30 0.16 2.01 9.25
CA ALA A 30 -0.28 2.96 10.24
C ALA A 30 -1.69 3.35 9.79
N ALA A 31 -2.67 2.81 10.51
CA ALA A 31 -3.89 3.51 10.78
C ALA A 31 -3.50 4.81 11.51
N GLY A 32 -3.07 5.80 10.73
CA GLY A 32 -2.67 7.13 11.18
C GLY A 32 -3.71 8.13 10.67
N ASP A 33 -4.31 8.83 11.63
CA ASP A 33 -5.02 10.11 11.53
C ASP A 33 -5.37 10.61 10.13
N GLY A 34 -6.64 10.47 9.75
CA GLY A 34 -7.48 11.48 9.06
C GLY A 34 -7.01 12.14 7.77
N ALA A 35 -5.81 11.85 7.27
CA ALA A 35 -5.26 12.42 6.06
C ALA A 35 -5.91 11.70 4.87
N LYS A 36 -6.62 12.48 4.04
CA LYS A 36 -7.16 11.97 2.78
C LYS A 36 -6.04 11.32 1.97
N ALA A 37 -6.29 10.12 1.45
CA ALA A 37 -5.38 9.50 0.51
C ALA A 37 -5.13 10.42 -0.69
N VAL A 38 -3.92 10.38 -1.24
CA VAL A 38 -3.56 11.08 -2.49
C VAL A 38 -3.64 10.07 -3.64
N PRO A 39 -4.29 10.41 -4.78
CA PRO A 39 -4.34 9.53 -5.94
C PRO A 39 -2.95 9.09 -6.42
N GLY A 40 -2.82 7.81 -6.70
CA GLY A 40 -1.57 7.18 -7.14
C GLY A 40 -1.73 5.67 -7.21
N SER A 41 -0.61 4.96 -7.16
CA SER A 41 -0.60 3.50 -7.08
C SER A 41 -0.77 3.05 -5.62
N TYR A 42 -1.76 2.22 -5.34
CA TYR A 42 -1.93 1.60 -4.02
C TYR A 42 -2.57 0.22 -4.17
N SER A 43 -2.22 -0.72 -3.29
CA SER A 43 -2.91 -2.01 -3.21
C SER A 43 -2.80 -2.59 -1.82
N ASP A 44 -3.85 -3.30 -1.40
CA ASP A 44 -3.93 -4.01 -0.14
C ASP A 44 -4.72 -5.32 -0.27
N GLY A 45 -4.51 -6.23 0.68
CA GLY A 45 -5.13 -7.54 0.73
C GLY A 45 -4.55 -8.54 -0.27
N GLY A 46 -5.32 -9.59 -0.56
CA GLY A 46 -4.89 -10.77 -1.32
C GLY A 46 -4.71 -12.01 -0.45
N GLY A 47 -4.43 -13.15 -1.09
CA GLY A 47 -4.36 -14.45 -0.42
C GLY A 47 -5.73 -14.83 0.15
N LEU A 48 -5.83 -14.88 1.48
CA LEU A 48 -7.08 -15.16 2.21
C LEU A 48 -7.99 -13.92 2.38
N SER A 49 -7.45 -12.72 2.18
CA SER A 49 -8.19 -11.46 2.27
C SER A 49 -8.65 -10.99 0.89
N ARG A 50 -9.77 -10.26 0.84
CA ARG A 50 -10.23 -9.67 -0.42
C ARG A 50 -9.22 -8.65 -0.93
N TYR A 51 -8.94 -8.69 -2.21
CA TYR A 51 -8.01 -7.76 -2.84
C TYR A 51 -8.68 -6.39 -3.12
N TYR A 52 -7.86 -5.34 -3.02
CA TYR A 52 -8.14 -3.98 -3.46
C TYR A 52 -6.87 -3.40 -4.08
N GLY A 53 -6.97 -2.81 -5.27
CA GLY A 53 -5.88 -2.11 -5.93
C GLY A 53 -6.38 -0.86 -6.64
N GLU A 54 -5.56 0.17 -6.71
CA GLU A 54 -5.83 1.39 -7.46
C GLU A 54 -4.58 1.86 -8.22
N GLU A 55 -4.80 2.43 -9.41
CA GLU A 55 -3.78 3.04 -10.23
C GLU A 55 -4.29 4.35 -10.82
N LEU A 56 -3.47 5.40 -10.74
CA LEU A 56 -3.72 6.66 -11.44
C LEU A 56 -3.07 6.60 -12.83
N HIS A 57 -3.88 6.72 -13.87
CA HIS A 57 -3.39 6.75 -15.25
C HIS A 57 -4.28 7.67 -16.09
N GLU A 58 -3.68 8.52 -16.92
CA GLU A 58 -4.41 9.48 -17.79
C GLU A 58 -5.48 10.32 -17.06
N LYS A 59 -5.19 10.79 -15.83
CA LYS A 59 -6.14 11.55 -14.98
C LYS A 59 -7.42 10.78 -14.64
N ARG A 60 -7.34 9.45 -14.65
CA ARG A 60 -8.40 8.53 -14.22
C ARG A 60 -7.85 7.62 -13.15
N ILE A 61 -8.69 7.30 -12.18
CA ILE A 61 -8.33 6.37 -11.11
C ILE A 61 -9.01 5.04 -11.42
N TYR A 62 -8.19 4.02 -11.67
CA TYR A 62 -8.65 2.67 -11.95
C TYR A 62 -8.65 1.88 -10.65
N VAL A 63 -9.75 1.19 -10.33
CA VAL A 63 -9.94 0.46 -9.08
C VAL A 63 -10.23 -1.01 -9.37
N PHE A 64 -9.45 -1.90 -8.78
CA PHE A 64 -9.45 -3.34 -9.06
C PHE A 64 -9.78 -4.15 -7.80
N GLY A 65 -10.58 -5.20 -7.99
CA GLY A 65 -10.91 -6.17 -6.95
C GLY A 65 -10.14 -7.48 -7.04
N THR A 66 -9.33 -7.64 -8.08
CA THR A 66 -8.49 -8.82 -8.29
C THR A 66 -7.07 -8.42 -8.64
N LYS A 67 -6.10 -9.19 -8.15
CA LYS A 67 -4.68 -8.94 -8.42
C LYS A 67 -4.36 -9.14 -9.91
N ASP A 68 -5.06 -10.07 -10.57
CA ASP A 68 -4.83 -10.40 -11.98
C ASP A 68 -5.20 -9.23 -12.90
N MET A 69 -6.39 -8.65 -12.74
CA MET A 69 -6.77 -7.48 -13.54
C MET A 69 -5.93 -6.25 -13.23
N HIS A 70 -5.54 -6.06 -11.97
CA HIS A 70 -4.65 -4.98 -11.60
C HIS A 70 -3.28 -5.13 -12.28
N ASN A 71 -2.68 -6.32 -12.23
CA ASN A 71 -1.40 -6.59 -12.90
C ASN A 71 -1.51 -6.46 -14.43
N ALA A 72 -2.60 -6.97 -15.02
CA ALA A 72 -2.86 -6.82 -16.45
C ALA A 72 -2.96 -5.35 -16.87
N PHE A 73 -3.62 -4.52 -16.06
CA PHE A 73 -3.66 -3.07 -16.27
C PHE A 73 -2.28 -2.44 -16.14
N LYS A 74 -1.48 -2.78 -15.13
CA LYS A 74 -0.11 -2.24 -14.99
C LYS A 74 0.77 -2.58 -16.18
N ALA A 75 0.55 -3.71 -16.83
CA ALA A 75 1.31 -4.14 -18.00
C ALA A 75 0.86 -3.48 -19.31
N THR A 76 -0.45 -3.22 -19.46
CA THR A 76 -1.06 -2.82 -20.75
C THR A 76 -1.67 -1.43 -20.75
N HIS A 77 -1.87 -0.85 -19.57
CA HIS A 77 -2.66 0.36 -19.30
C HIS A 77 -4.05 0.35 -19.95
N THR A 78 -4.60 -0.85 -20.20
CA THR A 78 -5.87 -1.04 -20.87
C THR A 78 -6.83 -1.77 -19.95
N VAL A 79 -8.09 -1.34 -19.94
CA VAL A 79 -9.18 -2.01 -19.22
C VAL A 79 -10.25 -2.42 -20.23
N ASP A 80 -10.72 -3.66 -20.09
CA ASP A 80 -11.86 -4.15 -20.86
C ASP A 80 -13.14 -3.37 -20.46
N PRO A 81 -13.81 -2.68 -21.40
CA PRO A 81 -15.01 -1.90 -21.10
C PRO A 81 -16.19 -2.77 -20.63
N THR A 82 -16.18 -4.08 -20.93
CA THR A 82 -17.19 -5.02 -20.44
C THR A 82 -16.93 -5.47 -19.00
N LYS A 83 -15.71 -5.28 -18.50
CA LYS A 83 -15.27 -5.63 -17.14
C LYS A 83 -15.03 -4.42 -16.25
N SER A 84 -15.61 -3.27 -16.61
CA SER A 84 -15.44 -2.04 -15.86
C SER A 84 -16.67 -1.15 -15.92
N LYS A 85 -16.78 -0.25 -14.94
CA LYS A 85 -17.80 0.78 -14.86
C LYS A 85 -17.16 2.11 -14.50
N SER A 86 -17.45 3.13 -15.31
CA SER A 86 -16.89 4.48 -15.14
C SER A 86 -17.85 5.38 -14.35
N PHE A 87 -17.27 6.18 -13.47
CA PHE A 87 -17.95 7.13 -12.59
C PHE A 87 -17.27 8.50 -12.75
N ILE A 88 -17.92 9.38 -13.51
CA ILE A 88 -17.33 10.67 -13.91
C ILE A 88 -17.46 11.66 -12.76
N GLY A 89 -16.36 12.31 -12.38
CA GLY A 89 -16.35 13.36 -11.35
C GLY A 89 -16.37 12.85 -9.91
N GLU A 90 -16.31 11.53 -9.72
CA GLU A 90 -16.37 10.87 -8.41
C GLU A 90 -14.99 10.69 -7.76
N GLY A 91 -13.90 11.11 -8.43
CA GLY A 91 -12.57 11.15 -7.84
C GLY A 91 -12.36 12.34 -6.90
N PRO A 92 -11.35 12.30 -6.01
CA PRO A 92 -11.05 13.39 -5.07
C PRO A 92 -10.77 14.74 -5.74
N ASN A 93 -10.22 14.73 -6.96
CA ASN A 93 -10.01 15.94 -7.77
C ASN A 93 -11.02 16.08 -8.93
N ARG A 94 -12.22 15.51 -8.78
CA ARG A 94 -13.24 15.38 -9.84
C ARG A 94 -12.75 14.57 -11.06
N GLU A 95 -11.82 13.67 -10.81
CA GLU A 95 -11.32 12.71 -11.80
C GLU A 95 -12.39 11.65 -12.12
N THR A 96 -12.23 10.95 -13.24
CA THR A 96 -13.07 9.78 -13.53
C THR A 96 -12.53 8.58 -12.77
N VAL A 97 -13.41 7.86 -12.07
CA VAL A 97 -13.09 6.62 -11.38
C VAL A 97 -13.60 5.46 -12.23
N VAL A 98 -12.73 4.53 -12.61
CA VAL A 98 -13.06 3.34 -13.41
C VAL A 98 -12.92 2.12 -12.51
N VAL A 99 -14.05 1.52 -12.15
CA VAL A 99 -14.07 0.41 -11.18
C VAL A 99 -14.25 -0.92 -11.92
N GLN A 100 -13.51 -1.96 -11.53
CA GLN A 100 -13.72 -3.32 -12.01
C GLN A 100 -15.18 -3.74 -11.78
N ALA A 101 -15.80 -4.28 -12.83
CA ALA A 101 -17.16 -4.77 -12.81
C ALA A 101 -17.24 -6.13 -13.48
N GLU A 102 -17.99 -7.04 -12.86
CA GLU A 102 -18.26 -8.35 -13.43
C GLU A 102 -19.76 -8.58 -13.34
N LYS A 103 -20.35 -9.11 -14.43
CA LYS A 103 -21.79 -9.32 -14.53
C LYS A 103 -22.32 -10.23 -13.42
N ASP A 104 -21.54 -11.24 -13.05
CA ASP A 104 -21.89 -12.24 -12.05
C ASP A 104 -21.58 -11.79 -10.61
N GLN A 105 -20.87 -10.67 -10.44
CA GLN A 105 -20.42 -10.16 -9.13
C GLN A 105 -20.72 -8.66 -8.94
N PRO A 106 -22.00 -8.22 -9.02
CA PRO A 106 -22.35 -6.81 -8.85
C PRO A 106 -21.97 -6.27 -7.46
N ALA A 107 -21.98 -7.13 -6.45
CA ALA A 107 -21.55 -6.79 -5.09
C ALA A 107 -20.07 -6.39 -5.02
N MET A 108 -19.22 -6.93 -5.90
CA MET A 108 -17.81 -6.55 -5.95
C MET A 108 -17.64 -5.09 -6.36
N THR A 109 -18.34 -4.64 -7.41
CA THR A 109 -18.24 -3.25 -7.89
C THR A 109 -18.71 -2.27 -6.83
N ALA A 110 -19.84 -2.56 -6.16
CA ALA A 110 -20.35 -1.72 -5.08
C ALA A 110 -19.33 -1.64 -3.92
N ARG A 111 -18.78 -2.79 -3.49
CA ARG A 111 -17.72 -2.85 -2.47
C ARG A 111 -16.51 -2.01 -2.85
N LEU A 112 -16.04 -2.13 -4.09
CA LEU A 112 -14.85 -1.41 -4.55
C LEU A 112 -15.07 0.10 -4.54
N LEU A 113 -16.22 0.56 -5.04
CA LEU A 113 -16.57 1.98 -5.01
C LEU A 113 -16.68 2.49 -3.58
N GLU A 114 -17.29 1.73 -2.67
CA GLU A 114 -17.40 2.10 -1.26
C GLU A 114 -16.02 2.16 -0.57
N SER A 115 -15.16 1.16 -0.81
CA SER A 115 -13.78 1.16 -0.31
C SER A 115 -13.00 2.37 -0.81
N PHE A 116 -13.15 2.71 -2.09
CA PHE A 116 -12.55 3.90 -2.69
C PHE A 116 -13.06 5.18 -2.01
N LYS A 117 -14.39 5.35 -1.89
CA LYS A 117 -14.97 6.53 -1.24
C LYS A 117 -14.51 6.70 0.20
N LYS A 118 -14.47 5.61 0.97
CA LYS A 118 -13.95 5.60 2.35
C LYS A 118 -12.49 6.05 2.41
N ARG A 119 -11.64 5.50 1.55
CA ARG A 119 -10.20 5.82 1.49
C ARG A 119 -9.93 7.30 1.21
N TYR A 120 -10.74 7.93 0.35
CA TYR A 120 -10.61 9.34 -0.02
C TYR A 120 -11.52 10.29 0.78
N ALA A 121 -12.25 9.77 1.77
CA ALA A 121 -13.26 10.50 2.55
C ALA A 121 -14.26 11.27 1.66
N LEU A 122 -14.79 10.56 0.65
CA LEU A 122 -15.79 11.04 -0.30
C LEU A 122 -17.20 10.67 0.17
N LYS A 123 -18.19 11.45 -0.29
CA LYS A 123 -19.61 11.27 0.06
C LYS A 123 -20.31 10.28 -0.86
#